data_AF-A0A5C6BLP3-F1
#
_entry.id   AF-A0A5C6BLP3-F1
#
_cell.length_a   1.000
_cell.length_b   1.000
_cell.length_c   1.000
_cell.angle_alpha   90.00
_cell.angle_beta   90.00
_cell.angle_gamma   90.00
#
_symmetry.space_group_name_H-M   'P 1'
#
loop_
_entity.id
_entity.type
_entity.pdbx_description
1 polymer ?
#
loop_
_entity_poly.entity_id
_entity_poly.type
_entity_poly.pdbx_seq_one_letter_code
_entity_poly.pdbx_strand_id
1 'polypeptide(L)'
;MPAPSRRSQIVAFILLLGAAFAGQDVLAAEQSARLKNGAVIRGELRGKTPDTLFFSSATDAPPVPLSHIQSISNQRPISTVTARGALRRITLVSGESFSGEIVQWSAASVGIRLAGDDQVCTIPTETVAAIFQPQGTVNLLYEDFEKEPLQWPPTENPQRDPQLSRSGKFSLLISSAAAPLLYKLPTPLSAGQIELSFHDYSSRDAGSNWIVEFRFETQLGERVLRAEIGPSQETYALKAPLGPRFSHQQLRRTAGWHDLRVQFDSLDTMVLIDSAVLASGPAMKGVLKSMRILPHKKAAANAQLRIDDLRITRFVASQLTELRAKTQDVLIMATGDEIFGTIVQVDATQVRIQGKFGAVDIPWSELRGLLRRESEPTFPAVSGAAVRIQIREASAIPHAPSEFLTVALESATADGVTWTHPLLGRQTWPWKRIQKIEPMFVGKYQLLFPGIRHLGDELRPQFRRPHPSSDPLSVTFALDELPASPVFVSLNVAQLEPAGPQTPPGRPFLDELRAGHLGTYLSINGHPQVSLNERIDFRTDVDKPDRLRVPIPVEALQVGKNVIEIRQRPSTRDATDFDDCEVSHIALEIELPDNEQ
;
A
#
# COMPACT_ATOMS: atom_id res chain seq x y z
N MET A 1 15.97 -56.35 35.51
CA MET A 1 15.21 -55.09 35.51
C MET A 1 15.53 -54.34 34.22
N PRO A 2 14.54 -53.81 33.48
CA PRO A 2 14.69 -53.45 32.08
C PRO A 2 15.11 -51.99 31.85
N ALA A 3 15.60 -51.74 30.64
CA ALA A 3 16.19 -50.48 30.15
C ALA A 3 15.19 -49.33 29.99
N PRO A 4 15.64 -48.06 30.04
CA PRO A 4 14.85 -46.94 29.55
C PRO A 4 14.95 -46.80 28.03
N SER A 5 13.78 -46.49 27.47
CA SER A 5 13.37 -46.54 26.08
C SER A 5 13.80 -45.36 25.20
N ARG A 6 13.98 -45.65 23.91
CA ARG A 6 13.99 -44.71 22.77
C ARG A 6 12.82 -43.72 22.83
N ARG A 7 13.10 -42.42 22.83
CA ARG A 7 12.28 -41.34 22.24
C ARG A 7 13.20 -40.15 21.94
N SER A 8 12.96 -39.51 20.79
CA SER A 8 13.63 -38.33 20.22
C SER A 8 14.57 -38.60 19.03
N GLN A 9 14.01 -39.14 17.96
CA GLN A 9 14.44 -38.87 16.58
C GLN A 9 13.17 -38.62 15.76
N ILE A 10 12.87 -37.34 15.49
CA ILE A 10 12.09 -36.75 14.38
C ILE A 10 12.13 -35.25 14.67
N VAL A 11 13.21 -34.57 14.28
CA VAL A 11 13.27 -33.16 13.80
C VAL A 11 14.64 -33.01 13.13
N ALA A 12 14.81 -33.65 11.98
CA ALA A 12 15.99 -33.49 11.12
C ALA A 12 15.64 -33.93 9.70
N PHE A 13 14.57 -33.37 9.12
CA PHE A 13 14.21 -33.65 7.73
C PHE A 13 13.43 -32.50 7.07
N ILE A 14 13.80 -31.24 7.38
CA ILE A 14 13.42 -30.07 6.57
C ILE A 14 14.57 -29.06 6.70
N LEU A 15 15.67 -29.25 5.95
CA LEU A 15 16.69 -28.22 5.70
C LEU A 15 17.80 -28.67 4.71
N LEU A 16 17.50 -29.60 3.79
CA LEU A 16 18.44 -30.07 2.78
C LEU A 16 17.70 -30.42 1.48
N LEU A 17 17.14 -29.38 0.86
CA LEU A 17 16.68 -29.39 -0.53
C LEU A 17 16.90 -27.97 -1.07
N GLY A 18 18.17 -27.65 -1.27
CA GLY A 18 18.61 -26.32 -1.67
C GLY A 18 19.98 -26.39 -2.33
N ALA A 19 20.11 -27.18 -3.40
CA ALA A 19 21.07 -27.00 -4.48
C ALA A 19 20.91 -28.13 -5.50
N ALA A 20 21.04 -27.78 -6.78
CA ALA A 20 21.08 -28.64 -7.97
C ALA A 20 19.73 -29.01 -8.62
N PHE A 21 19.04 -28.02 -9.17
CA PHE A 21 18.36 -28.18 -10.47
C PHE A 21 18.73 -26.99 -11.36
N ALA A 22 19.80 -27.17 -12.13
CA ALA A 22 20.10 -26.35 -13.30
C ALA A 22 19.74 -27.21 -14.52
N GLY A 23 18.80 -26.74 -15.35
CA GLY A 23 18.48 -27.37 -16.63
C GLY A 23 17.10 -27.99 -16.75
N GLN A 24 16.05 -27.20 -16.50
CA GLN A 24 14.79 -27.21 -17.25
C GLN A 24 13.98 -26.00 -16.76
N ASP A 25 13.75 -25.02 -17.64
CA ASP A 25 12.83 -23.90 -17.43
C ASP A 25 11.37 -24.42 -17.40
N VAL A 26 11.05 -25.25 -16.41
CA VAL A 26 9.67 -25.33 -15.93
C VAL A 26 9.48 -24.04 -15.15
N LEU A 27 9.03 -22.99 -15.85
CA LEU A 27 8.40 -21.83 -15.24
C LEU A 27 7.22 -22.37 -14.41
N ALA A 28 7.51 -22.78 -13.18
CA ALA A 28 6.52 -23.34 -12.28
C ALA A 28 5.41 -22.30 -12.16
N ALA A 29 4.19 -22.66 -12.57
CA ALA A 29 3.06 -21.75 -12.57
C ALA A 29 3.01 -20.95 -11.26
N GLU A 30 3.33 -19.66 -11.35
CA GLU A 30 3.63 -18.82 -10.19
C GLU A 30 2.35 -18.32 -9.50
N GLN A 31 1.19 -18.67 -10.05
CA GLN A 31 -0.12 -18.37 -9.50
C GLN A 31 -0.81 -19.63 -9.00
N SER A 32 -1.71 -19.43 -8.04
CA SER A 32 -2.61 -20.47 -7.55
C SER A 32 -4.02 -19.92 -7.45
N ALA A 33 -5.00 -20.71 -7.88
CA ALA A 33 -6.41 -20.40 -7.70
C ALA A 33 -6.98 -21.28 -6.59
N ARG A 34 -7.64 -20.65 -5.61
CA ARG A 34 -8.55 -21.32 -4.69
C ARG A 34 -9.94 -21.29 -5.30
N LEU A 35 -10.52 -22.47 -5.48
CA LEU A 35 -11.86 -22.66 -6.01
C LEU A 35 -12.91 -22.47 -4.91
N LYS A 36 -14.16 -22.20 -5.28
CA LYS A 36 -15.27 -22.05 -4.32
C LYS A 36 -15.53 -23.29 -3.45
N ASN A 37 -15.13 -24.47 -3.92
CA ASN A 37 -15.18 -25.72 -3.13
C ASN A 37 -13.98 -25.91 -2.18
N GLY A 38 -13.07 -24.93 -2.09
CA GLY A 38 -11.88 -24.95 -1.24
C GLY A 38 -10.63 -25.58 -1.86
N ALA A 39 -10.74 -26.26 -3.01
CA ALA A 39 -9.58 -26.84 -3.70
C ALA A 39 -8.61 -25.74 -4.16
N VAL A 40 -7.30 -26.04 -4.16
CA VAL A 40 -6.25 -25.13 -4.64
C VAL A 40 -5.55 -25.77 -5.82
N ILE A 41 -5.55 -25.08 -6.96
CA ILE A 41 -4.88 -25.50 -8.20
C ILE A 41 -3.78 -24.50 -8.56
N ARG A 42 -2.70 -24.99 -9.19
CA ARG A 42 -1.60 -24.14 -9.71
C ARG A 42 -1.76 -23.95 -11.21
N GLY A 43 -1.49 -22.75 -11.70
CA GLY A 43 -1.79 -22.39 -13.08
C GLY A 43 -1.65 -20.90 -13.33
N GLU A 44 -2.35 -20.41 -14.35
CA GLU A 44 -2.34 -19.00 -14.75
C GLU A 44 -3.73 -18.53 -15.14
N LEU A 45 -4.07 -17.29 -14.80
CA LEU A 45 -5.25 -16.62 -15.34
C LEU A 45 -4.98 -16.16 -16.77
N ARG A 46 -5.86 -16.53 -17.71
CA ARG A 46 -5.77 -16.17 -19.14
C ARG A 46 -7.16 -15.80 -19.67
N GLY A 47 -7.19 -14.99 -20.73
CA GLY A 47 -8.43 -14.64 -21.44
C GLY A 47 -8.30 -13.29 -22.15
N LYS A 48 -8.99 -13.13 -23.28
CA LYS A 48 -8.94 -11.88 -24.07
C LYS A 48 -10.11 -10.95 -23.79
N THR A 49 -11.17 -11.49 -23.21
CA THR A 49 -12.43 -10.81 -22.94
C THR A 49 -12.98 -11.30 -21.60
N PRO A 50 -13.86 -10.53 -20.93
CA PRO A 50 -14.42 -10.91 -19.64
C PRO A 50 -15.06 -12.31 -19.60
N ASP A 51 -15.76 -12.69 -20.66
CA ASP A 51 -16.44 -13.98 -20.84
C ASP A 51 -15.48 -15.15 -21.17
N THR A 52 -14.25 -14.84 -21.60
CA THR A 52 -13.21 -15.83 -21.90
C THR A 52 -12.12 -15.88 -20.84
N LEU A 53 -12.34 -15.28 -19.66
CA LEU A 53 -11.41 -15.36 -18.54
C LEU A 53 -11.53 -16.71 -17.83
N PHE A 54 -10.43 -17.46 -17.82
CA PHE A 54 -10.32 -18.76 -17.17
C PHE A 54 -8.95 -18.95 -16.53
N PHE A 55 -8.89 -19.83 -15.54
CA PHE A 55 -7.65 -20.28 -14.94
C PHE A 55 -7.21 -21.61 -15.57
N SER A 56 -6.06 -21.58 -16.24
CA SER A 56 -5.47 -22.74 -16.91
C SER A 56 -4.56 -23.47 -15.91
N SER A 57 -4.94 -24.70 -15.53
CA SER A 57 -4.13 -25.54 -14.65
C SER A 57 -2.85 -26.02 -15.36
N ALA A 58 -1.77 -26.22 -14.60
CA ALA A 58 -0.53 -26.82 -15.11
C ALA A 58 -0.64 -28.31 -15.47
N THR A 59 -1.72 -29.00 -15.06
CA THR A 59 -1.86 -30.46 -15.14
C THR A 59 -2.72 -30.96 -16.31
N ASP A 60 -2.75 -30.26 -17.45
CA ASP A 60 -3.64 -30.55 -18.61
C ASP A 60 -5.14 -30.68 -18.25
N ALA A 61 -5.56 -30.21 -17.08
CA ALA A 61 -6.96 -30.22 -16.67
C ALA A 61 -7.76 -29.17 -17.45
N PRO A 62 -9.08 -29.36 -17.64
CA PRO A 62 -9.93 -28.38 -18.27
C PRO A 62 -9.79 -26.99 -17.60
N PRO A 63 -9.80 -25.90 -18.38
CA PRO A 63 -9.80 -24.55 -17.84
C PRO A 63 -10.94 -24.32 -16.85
N VAL A 64 -10.65 -23.62 -15.75
CA VAL A 64 -11.67 -23.30 -14.74
C VAL A 64 -12.17 -21.88 -14.96
N PRO A 65 -13.48 -21.66 -15.19
CA PRO A 65 -14.01 -20.32 -15.40
C PRO A 65 -13.89 -19.46 -14.14
N LEU A 66 -13.76 -18.15 -14.31
CA LEU A 66 -13.58 -17.22 -13.20
C LEU A 66 -14.72 -17.27 -12.17
N SER A 67 -15.95 -17.59 -12.60
CA SER A 67 -17.14 -17.76 -11.74
C SER A 67 -17.00 -18.89 -10.71
N HIS A 68 -16.12 -19.87 -10.94
CA HIS A 68 -15.86 -20.99 -10.02
C HIS A 68 -14.68 -20.73 -9.07
N ILE A 69 -14.00 -19.60 -9.24
CA ILE A 69 -12.79 -19.24 -8.49
C ILE A 69 -13.18 -18.31 -7.34
N GLN A 70 -12.69 -18.62 -6.14
CA GLN A 70 -12.83 -17.77 -4.97
C GLN A 70 -11.73 -16.70 -4.93
N SER A 71 -10.49 -17.09 -5.23
CA SER A 71 -9.37 -16.14 -5.27
C SER A 71 -8.20 -16.69 -6.07
N ILE A 72 -7.43 -15.81 -6.69
CA ILE A 72 -6.18 -16.09 -7.39
C ILE A 72 -5.06 -15.40 -6.62
N SER A 73 -4.08 -16.14 -6.14
CA SER A 73 -2.92 -15.63 -5.42
C SER A 73 -1.68 -15.74 -6.29
N ASN A 74 -0.91 -14.65 -6.38
CA ASN A 74 0.34 -14.61 -7.12
C ASN A 74 1.55 -14.69 -6.17
N GLN A 75 2.27 -15.80 -6.26
CA GLN A 75 3.42 -16.10 -5.41
C GLN A 75 4.76 -15.69 -6.02
N ARG A 76 4.77 -14.96 -7.16
CA ARG A 76 6.00 -14.39 -7.73
C ARG A 76 6.80 -13.69 -6.62
N PRO A 77 8.08 -14.08 -6.41
CA PRO A 77 8.92 -13.41 -5.43
C PRO A 77 8.96 -11.93 -5.76
N ILE A 78 8.89 -11.12 -4.70
CA ILE A 78 9.02 -9.67 -4.82
C ILE A 78 10.46 -9.45 -5.27
N SER A 79 10.66 -9.09 -6.54
CA SER A 79 11.88 -8.38 -6.88
C SER A 79 11.78 -7.10 -6.06
N THR A 80 12.63 -6.95 -5.05
CA THR A 80 12.74 -5.78 -4.18
C THR A 80 13.26 -4.62 -5.02
N VAL A 81 12.47 -4.20 -6.00
CA VAL A 81 12.73 -3.01 -6.78
C VAL A 81 12.30 -1.88 -5.88
N THR A 82 13.24 -1.42 -5.07
CA THR A 82 13.13 -0.21 -4.28
C THR A 82 12.68 0.91 -5.19
N ALA A 83 11.62 1.59 -4.76
CA ALA A 83 11.05 2.66 -5.55
C ALA A 83 12.11 3.72 -5.87
N ARG A 84 12.19 4.12 -7.15
CA ARG A 84 13.10 5.15 -7.69
C ARG A 84 12.86 6.57 -7.12
N GLY A 85 12.10 6.69 -6.04
CA GLY A 85 11.56 7.95 -5.56
C GLY A 85 10.89 7.81 -4.21
N ALA A 86 10.64 8.96 -3.58
CA ALA A 86 9.93 9.04 -2.32
C ALA A 86 8.49 8.54 -2.47
N LEU A 87 8.22 7.34 -1.96
CA LEU A 87 6.87 6.77 -1.98
C LEU A 87 5.89 7.63 -1.19
N ARG A 88 4.68 7.70 -1.73
CA ARG A 88 3.50 8.32 -1.14
C ARG A 88 2.35 7.32 -1.23
N ARG A 89 1.49 7.33 -0.23
CA ARG A 89 0.20 6.64 -0.26
C ARG A 89 -0.82 7.61 -0.85
N ILE A 90 -1.35 7.26 -2.02
CA ILE A 90 -2.40 8.01 -2.69
C ILE A 90 -3.72 7.36 -2.32
N THR A 91 -4.63 8.14 -1.75
CA THR A 91 -5.98 7.69 -1.42
C THR A 91 -6.96 8.37 -2.39
N LEU A 92 -7.79 7.55 -3.03
CA LEU A 92 -8.84 8.00 -3.93
C LEU A 92 -10.06 8.49 -3.13
N VAL A 93 -10.96 9.20 -3.80
CA VAL A 93 -12.26 9.59 -3.21
C VAL A 93 -13.12 8.39 -2.80
N SER A 94 -12.84 7.20 -3.33
CA SER A 94 -13.43 5.95 -2.86
C SER A 94 -12.91 5.52 -1.49
N GLY A 95 -11.75 6.00 -1.07
CA GLY A 95 -11.03 5.50 0.11
C GLY A 95 -10.11 4.31 -0.20
N GLU A 96 -10.17 3.79 -1.42
CA GLU A 96 -9.14 2.90 -1.96
C GLU A 96 -7.80 3.65 -2.03
N SER A 97 -6.70 2.93 -1.87
CA SER A 97 -5.38 3.55 -1.85
C SER A 97 -4.32 2.66 -2.44
N PHE A 98 -3.30 3.28 -3.00
CA PHE A 98 -2.11 2.61 -3.50
C PHE A 98 -0.86 3.47 -3.28
N SER A 99 0.31 2.84 -3.27
CA SER A 99 1.58 3.53 -3.05
C SER A 99 2.37 3.77 -4.35
N GLY A 100 2.92 4.97 -4.51
CA GLY A 100 3.74 5.34 -5.66
C GLY A 100 4.49 6.67 -5.48
N GLU A 101 5.36 6.97 -6.42
CA GLU A 101 6.07 8.24 -6.54
C GLU A 101 5.27 9.21 -7.42
N ILE A 102 5.16 10.47 -7.01
CA ILE A 102 4.52 11.52 -7.81
C ILE A 102 5.53 12.03 -8.82
N VAL A 103 5.26 11.77 -10.10
CA VAL A 103 6.10 12.19 -11.23
C VAL A 103 5.63 13.52 -11.80
N GLN A 104 4.32 13.72 -11.83
CA GLN A 104 3.70 14.90 -12.42
C GLN A 104 2.41 15.25 -11.68
N TRP A 105 2.12 16.54 -11.58
CA TRP A 105 0.84 17.06 -11.08
C TRP A 105 0.38 18.21 -11.96
N SER A 106 -0.92 18.24 -12.24
CA SER A 106 -1.60 19.33 -12.93
C SER A 106 -3.00 19.53 -12.35
N ALA A 107 -3.75 20.50 -12.85
CA ALA A 107 -5.15 20.66 -12.46
C ALA A 107 -6.04 19.49 -12.95
N ALA A 108 -5.66 18.82 -14.03
CA ALA A 108 -6.45 17.77 -14.67
C ALA A 108 -6.01 16.36 -14.25
N SER A 109 -4.72 16.12 -14.06
CA SER A 109 -4.19 14.79 -13.78
C SER A 109 -2.95 14.76 -12.89
N VAL A 110 -2.76 13.61 -12.26
CA VAL A 110 -1.60 13.23 -11.46
C VAL A 110 -0.92 12.03 -12.12
N GLY A 111 0.36 12.17 -12.43
CA GLY A 111 1.20 11.08 -12.92
C GLY A 111 1.92 10.41 -11.74
N ILE A 112 1.65 9.13 -11.53
CA ILE A 112 2.17 8.33 -10.42
C ILE A 112 2.95 7.15 -10.97
N ARG A 113 4.23 7.04 -10.62
CA ARG A 113 5.02 5.83 -10.85
C ARG A 113 4.80 4.90 -9.67
N LEU A 114 4.09 3.80 -9.89
CA LEU A 114 3.84 2.82 -8.84
C LEU A 114 5.15 2.12 -8.46
N ALA A 115 5.29 1.73 -7.20
CA ALA A 115 6.52 1.09 -6.75
C ALA A 115 6.85 -0.20 -7.52
N GLY A 116 8.14 -0.42 -7.74
CA GLY A 116 8.67 -1.62 -8.39
C GLY A 116 8.44 -1.72 -9.90
N ASP A 117 8.01 -0.64 -10.54
CA ASP A 117 7.77 -0.60 -11.98
C ASP A 117 7.91 0.82 -12.52
N ASP A 118 8.33 0.93 -13.77
CA ASP A 118 8.66 2.20 -14.44
C ASP A 118 7.43 2.85 -15.09
N GLN A 119 6.34 2.09 -15.22
CA GLN A 119 5.10 2.59 -15.78
C GLN A 119 4.48 3.67 -14.89
N VAL A 120 4.27 4.85 -15.48
CA VAL A 120 3.53 5.97 -14.88
C VAL A 120 2.04 5.79 -15.15
N CYS A 121 1.26 5.65 -14.09
CA CYS A 121 -0.19 5.71 -14.11
C CYS A 121 -0.63 7.18 -14.11
N THR A 122 -1.50 7.56 -15.04
CA THR A 122 -2.11 8.90 -15.03
C THR A 122 -3.51 8.78 -14.48
N ILE A 123 -3.81 9.53 -13.41
CA ILE A 123 -5.13 9.54 -12.78
C ILE A 123 -5.72 10.94 -12.79
N PRO A 124 -7.05 11.12 -12.90
CA PRO A 124 -7.65 12.44 -12.83
C PRO A 124 -7.48 13.05 -11.43
N THR A 125 -7.14 14.33 -11.35
CA THR A 125 -6.79 14.99 -10.07
C THR A 125 -7.98 15.06 -9.12
N GLU A 126 -9.20 15.20 -9.66
CA GLU A 126 -10.46 15.20 -8.92
C GLU A 126 -10.79 13.85 -8.27
N THR A 127 -10.09 12.76 -8.63
CA THR A 127 -10.27 11.45 -8.00
C THR A 127 -9.37 11.22 -6.80
N VAL A 128 -8.38 12.10 -6.59
CA VAL A 128 -7.45 12.03 -5.45
C VAL A 128 -8.06 12.74 -4.26
N ALA A 129 -8.34 11.99 -3.19
CA ALA A 129 -8.79 12.54 -1.92
C ALA A 129 -7.62 12.98 -1.04
N ALA A 130 -6.53 12.21 -1.05
CA ALA A 130 -5.38 12.51 -0.22
C ALA A 130 -4.08 11.93 -0.75
N ILE A 131 -2.97 12.53 -0.33
CA ILE A 131 -1.63 12.00 -0.53
C ILE A 131 -0.89 12.11 0.80
N PHE A 132 -0.44 10.97 1.33
CA PHE A 132 0.33 10.91 2.57
C PHE A 132 1.71 10.31 2.35
N GLN A 133 2.65 10.69 3.20
CA GLN A 133 3.83 9.86 3.41
C GLN A 133 3.40 8.51 4.03
N PRO A 134 4.18 7.44 3.84
CA PRO A 134 3.88 6.15 4.45
C PRO A 134 3.66 6.28 5.97
N GLN A 135 2.63 5.60 6.48
CA GLN A 135 2.14 5.78 7.84
C GLN A 135 3.24 5.60 8.89
N GLY A 136 3.27 6.49 9.88
CA GLY A 136 4.29 6.46 10.94
C GLY A 136 5.66 7.01 10.52
N THR A 137 5.79 7.58 9.31
CA THR A 137 7.07 8.06 8.80
C THR A 137 6.99 9.43 8.12
N VAL A 138 8.10 10.17 8.15
CA VAL A 138 8.30 11.44 7.41
C VAL A 138 9.68 11.42 6.77
N ASN A 139 9.76 11.56 5.44
CA ASN A 139 11.02 11.64 4.70
C ASN A 139 11.67 13.01 4.94
N LEU A 140 12.79 13.04 5.65
CA LEU A 140 13.55 14.27 5.90
C LEU A 140 14.48 14.65 4.75
N LEU A 141 14.98 13.64 4.06
CA LEU A 141 15.86 13.79 2.91
C LEU A 141 15.52 12.69 1.91
N TYR A 142 15.47 13.07 0.64
CA TYR A 142 15.61 12.16 -0.48
C TYR A 142 16.54 12.81 -1.50
N GLU A 143 17.58 12.09 -1.88
CA GLU A 143 18.60 12.56 -2.83
C GLU A 143 18.83 11.45 -3.87
N ASP A 144 18.45 11.74 -5.11
CA ASP A 144 18.59 10.90 -6.30
C ASP A 144 19.82 11.26 -7.14
N PHE A 145 20.57 12.29 -6.72
CA PHE A 145 21.78 12.78 -7.39
C PHE A 145 21.58 13.28 -8.83
N GLU A 146 20.34 13.51 -9.25
CA GLU A 146 20.03 14.10 -10.56
C GLU A 146 20.45 15.58 -10.61
N LYS A 147 20.44 16.23 -9.45
CA LYS A 147 20.91 17.60 -9.24
C LYS A 147 22.19 17.60 -8.42
N GLU A 148 22.82 18.77 -8.28
CA GLU A 148 23.95 18.90 -7.37
C GLU A 148 23.50 18.60 -5.93
N PRO A 149 24.20 17.73 -5.18
CA PRO A 149 23.75 17.31 -3.85
C PRO A 149 23.60 18.51 -2.91
N LEU A 150 22.44 18.64 -2.28
CA LEU A 150 22.08 19.82 -1.48
C LEU A 150 23.02 20.10 -0.28
N GLN A 151 23.67 19.07 0.25
CA GLN A 151 24.41 19.16 1.51
C GLN A 151 25.85 18.64 1.46
N TRP A 152 26.37 18.33 0.28
CA TRP A 152 27.78 18.01 0.13
C TRP A 152 28.49 19.16 -0.57
N PRO A 153 29.61 19.66 -0.03
CA PRO A 153 30.34 20.74 -0.69
C PRO A 153 30.67 20.32 -2.12
N PRO A 154 30.58 21.23 -3.10
CA PRO A 154 31.00 20.95 -4.47
C PRO A 154 32.52 20.75 -4.46
N THR A 155 32.92 19.49 -4.37
CA THR A 155 34.30 19.05 -4.44
C THR A 155 34.49 18.29 -5.74
N GLU A 156 35.73 18.17 -6.23
CA GLU A 156 36.04 17.33 -7.39
C GLU A 156 35.65 15.85 -7.18
N ASN A 157 35.39 15.46 -5.93
CA ASN A 157 34.84 14.17 -5.53
C ASN A 157 33.89 14.38 -4.34
N PRO A 158 32.65 13.88 -4.38
CA PRO A 158 32.12 12.92 -5.34
C PRO A 158 31.69 13.51 -6.69
N GLN A 159 31.64 12.68 -7.74
CA GLN A 159 31.25 13.08 -9.10
C GLN A 159 29.94 12.41 -9.52
N ARG A 160 29.10 13.11 -10.27
CA ARG A 160 27.95 12.48 -10.93
C ARG A 160 28.43 11.62 -12.09
N ASP A 161 27.99 10.37 -12.13
CA ASP A 161 28.36 9.39 -13.14
C ASP A 161 27.12 8.91 -13.92
N PRO A 162 27.03 9.17 -15.24
CA PRO A 162 25.93 8.72 -16.08
C PRO A 162 26.08 7.29 -16.61
N GLN A 163 27.24 6.63 -16.39
CA GLN A 163 27.48 5.30 -16.96
C GLN A 163 26.63 4.22 -16.30
N LEU A 164 26.32 4.39 -15.02
CA LEU A 164 25.58 3.44 -14.23
C LEU A 164 24.79 4.19 -13.17
N SER A 165 23.47 4.06 -13.19
CA SER A 165 22.58 4.59 -12.16
C SER A 165 21.59 3.52 -11.73
N ARG A 166 21.02 3.71 -10.54
CA ARG A 166 19.90 2.91 -10.06
C ARG A 166 18.59 3.58 -10.42
N SER A 167 18.52 4.88 -10.13
CA SER A 167 17.42 5.78 -10.45
C SER A 167 17.89 6.84 -11.44
N GLY A 168 16.95 7.49 -12.11
CA GLY A 168 17.26 8.63 -12.98
C GLY A 168 18.35 8.35 -14.03
N LYS A 169 19.23 9.31 -14.24
CA LYS A 169 20.32 9.31 -15.20
C LYS A 169 21.71 9.28 -14.56
N PHE A 170 21.84 9.63 -13.29
CA PHE A 170 23.12 9.78 -12.62
C PHE A 170 23.15 8.95 -11.34
N SER A 171 24.33 8.40 -11.03
CA SER A 171 24.67 8.02 -9.66
C SER A 171 25.83 8.86 -9.16
N LEU A 172 26.17 8.70 -7.89
CA LEU A 172 27.31 9.37 -7.30
C LEU A 172 28.52 8.43 -7.21
N LEU A 173 29.59 8.77 -7.92
CA LEU A 173 30.87 8.07 -7.92
C LEU A 173 31.82 8.67 -6.88
N ILE A 174 32.22 7.84 -5.92
CA ILE A 174 33.15 8.18 -4.84
C ILE A 174 34.48 7.46 -5.09
N SER A 175 35.59 8.19 -5.03
CA SER A 175 36.94 7.61 -5.13
C SER A 175 37.54 7.40 -3.75
N SER A 176 38.23 6.29 -3.55
CA SER A 176 38.96 5.98 -2.31
C SER A 176 40.09 6.97 -2.01
N ALA A 177 40.57 7.72 -3.01
CA ALA A 177 41.54 8.80 -2.82
C ALA A 177 40.91 10.08 -2.24
N ALA A 178 39.59 10.20 -2.25
CA ALA A 178 38.88 11.38 -1.75
C ALA A 178 38.71 11.36 -0.22
N ALA A 179 38.41 12.54 0.34
CA ALA A 179 38.02 12.64 1.74
C ALA A 179 36.71 11.85 2.00
N PRO A 180 36.52 11.31 3.22
CA PRO A 180 35.26 10.67 3.59
C PRO A 180 34.05 11.56 3.32
N LEU A 181 33.03 10.99 2.70
CA LEU A 181 31.76 11.69 2.48
C LEU A 181 31.00 11.73 3.81
N LEU A 182 30.80 12.92 4.36
CA LEU A 182 30.12 13.12 5.64
C LEU A 182 28.80 13.86 5.41
N TYR A 183 27.70 13.22 5.79
CA TYR A 183 26.39 13.84 5.88
C TYR A 183 26.05 14.10 7.35
N LYS A 184 25.91 15.38 7.73
CA LYS A 184 25.47 15.78 9.08
C LYS A 184 23.98 16.05 9.05
N LEU A 185 23.21 15.39 9.91
CA LEU A 185 21.78 15.64 9.99
C LEU A 185 21.55 17.04 10.60
N PRO A 186 20.71 17.90 9.99
CA PRO A 186 20.36 19.19 10.57
C PRO A 186 19.69 19.04 11.95
N THR A 187 18.90 17.99 12.12
CA THR A 187 18.29 17.60 13.40
C THR A 187 18.65 16.14 13.70
N PRO A 188 19.26 15.83 14.86
CA PRO A 188 19.54 14.46 15.24
C PRO A 188 18.27 13.61 15.34
N LEU A 189 18.36 12.31 15.03
CA LEU A 189 17.21 11.40 15.05
C LEU A 189 17.30 10.42 16.22
N SER A 190 16.27 10.39 17.06
CA SER A 190 16.11 9.37 18.10
C SER A 190 15.52 8.06 17.57
N ALA A 191 14.75 8.13 16.48
CA ALA A 191 14.16 6.99 15.80
C ALA A 191 13.98 7.31 14.31
N GLY A 192 14.20 6.34 13.44
CA GLY A 192 14.06 6.50 12.02
C GLY A 192 14.70 5.41 11.19
N GLN A 193 14.87 5.72 9.91
CA GLN A 193 15.45 4.85 8.92
C GLN A 193 16.41 5.65 8.03
N ILE A 194 17.54 5.06 7.70
CA ILE A 194 18.38 5.50 6.59
C ILE A 194 18.47 4.38 5.58
N GLU A 195 18.35 4.75 4.31
CA GLU A 195 18.47 3.86 3.17
C GLU A 195 19.42 4.47 2.16
N LEU A 196 20.33 3.63 1.64
CA LEU A 196 21.36 4.02 0.69
C LEU A 196 21.50 2.91 -0.32
N SER A 197 21.35 3.25 -1.60
CA SER A 197 21.68 2.32 -2.67
C SER A 197 23.16 2.33 -2.97
N PHE A 198 23.75 1.17 -3.22
CA PHE A 198 25.13 1.04 -3.65
C PHE A 198 25.28 -0.04 -4.71
N HIS A 199 26.24 0.14 -5.62
CA HIS A 199 26.53 -0.86 -6.65
C HIS A 199 27.68 -1.78 -6.21
N ASP A 200 27.40 -3.08 -6.14
CA ASP A 200 28.38 -4.13 -5.88
C ASP A 200 28.88 -4.75 -7.19
N TYR A 201 30.19 -4.68 -7.44
CA TYR A 201 30.80 -5.22 -8.66
C TYR A 201 31.01 -6.74 -8.64
N SER A 202 30.86 -7.39 -7.49
CA SER A 202 31.11 -8.83 -7.23
C SER A 202 32.50 -9.38 -7.55
N SER A 203 33.28 -8.75 -8.44
CA SER A 203 34.67 -9.09 -8.67
C SER A 203 35.44 -8.90 -7.37
N ARG A 204 36.25 -9.90 -7.00
CA ARG A 204 37.22 -9.78 -5.90
C ARG A 204 38.38 -8.88 -6.35
N ASP A 205 38.08 -7.67 -6.76
CA ASP A 205 39.12 -6.66 -6.91
C ASP A 205 39.57 -6.29 -5.50
N ALA A 206 40.74 -6.82 -5.15
CA ALA A 206 41.37 -6.66 -3.84
C ALA A 206 41.67 -5.17 -3.60
N GLY A 207 40.67 -4.44 -3.11
CA GLY A 207 40.81 -3.01 -2.93
C GLY A 207 39.51 -2.22 -2.77
N SER A 208 38.36 -2.70 -3.24
CA SER A 208 37.15 -1.86 -3.29
C SER A 208 36.30 -1.89 -2.01
N ASN A 209 36.95 -1.97 -0.84
CA ASN A 209 36.21 -2.07 0.42
C ASN A 209 35.71 -0.72 0.89
N TRP A 210 34.40 -0.65 1.14
CA TRP A 210 33.74 0.56 1.63
C TRP A 210 33.04 0.29 2.95
N ILE A 211 33.04 1.31 3.81
CA ILE A 211 32.37 1.32 5.10
C ILE A 211 31.37 2.46 5.11
N VAL A 212 30.13 2.16 5.50
CA VAL A 212 29.12 3.15 5.86
C VAL A 212 29.02 3.18 7.39
N GLU A 213 29.36 4.31 7.97
CA GLU A 213 29.28 4.57 9.41
C GLU A 213 28.04 5.39 9.75
N PHE A 214 27.28 4.93 10.73
CA PHE A 214 26.17 5.66 11.34
C PHE A 214 26.59 6.05 12.76
N ARG A 215 26.60 7.36 13.05
CA ARG A 215 27.16 7.94 14.27
C ARG A 215 26.06 8.44 15.20
N PHE A 216 25.95 7.77 16.34
CA PHE A 216 25.00 8.06 17.40
C PHE A 216 25.69 8.82 18.52
N GLU A 217 25.15 9.98 18.89
CA GLU A 217 25.61 10.70 20.08
C GLU A 217 24.88 10.20 21.32
N THR A 218 25.65 9.86 22.35
CA THR A 218 25.13 9.39 23.64
C THR A 218 25.70 10.25 24.77
N GLN A 219 25.13 10.12 25.98
CA GLN A 219 25.70 10.72 27.19
C GLN A 219 27.13 10.25 27.48
N LEU A 220 27.55 9.09 26.95
CA LEU A 220 28.89 8.51 27.12
C LEU A 220 29.80 8.76 25.89
N GLY A 221 29.43 9.70 25.02
CA GLY A 221 30.13 10.04 23.79
C GLY A 221 29.57 9.37 22.54
N GLU A 222 30.31 9.45 21.44
CA GLU A 222 29.90 8.90 20.14
C GLU A 222 29.94 7.36 20.14
N ARG A 223 28.92 6.77 19.52
CA ARG A 223 28.83 5.33 19.22
C ARG A 223 28.66 5.17 17.71
N VAL A 224 29.30 4.16 17.14
CA VAL A 224 29.35 3.98 15.69
C VAL A 224 28.87 2.58 15.32
N LEU A 225 27.91 2.53 14.41
CA LEU A 225 27.49 1.34 13.70
C LEU A 225 28.16 1.34 12.32
N ARG A 226 28.83 0.25 11.93
CA ARG A 226 29.61 0.16 10.69
C ARG A 226 29.10 -0.98 9.83
N ALA A 227 28.54 -0.66 8.67
CA ALA A 227 28.24 -1.64 7.62
C ALA A 227 29.41 -1.70 6.63
N GLU A 228 29.95 -2.90 6.39
CA GLU A 228 31.00 -3.16 5.41
C GLU A 228 30.33 -3.69 4.13
N ILE A 229 30.38 -2.90 3.05
CA ILE A 229 29.61 -3.12 1.81
C ILE A 229 30.49 -3.41 0.56
N GLY A 230 31.76 -3.80 0.75
CA GLY A 230 32.71 -4.00 -0.35
C GLY A 230 33.35 -5.41 -0.45
N PRO A 231 34.18 -5.68 -1.48
CA PRO A 231 34.48 -7.02 -1.97
C PRO A 231 35.50 -7.88 -1.24
N SER A 232 36.06 -7.43 -0.12
CA SER A 232 37.03 -8.25 0.61
C SER A 232 36.46 -9.49 1.29
N GLN A 233 35.13 -9.58 1.41
CA GLN A 233 34.46 -10.71 2.03
C GLN A 233 33.39 -11.26 1.09
N GLU A 234 33.11 -12.55 1.20
CA GLU A 234 32.02 -13.21 0.46
C GLU A 234 30.64 -12.79 0.98
N THR A 235 30.59 -12.23 2.19
CA THR A 235 29.38 -11.81 2.88
C THR A 235 29.48 -10.36 3.32
N TYR A 236 28.32 -9.71 3.45
CA TYR A 236 28.23 -8.40 4.11
C TYR A 236 28.51 -8.54 5.60
N ALA A 237 29.09 -7.50 6.22
CA ALA A 237 29.41 -7.52 7.65
C ALA A 237 28.95 -6.25 8.36
N LEU A 238 28.62 -6.40 9.65
CA LEU A 238 28.23 -5.30 10.53
C LEU A 238 29.10 -5.32 11.79
N LYS A 239 29.63 -4.16 12.18
CA LYS A 239 30.44 -3.98 13.40
C LYS A 239 29.90 -2.81 14.23
N ALA A 240 29.82 -3.01 15.54
CA ALA A 240 29.46 -1.97 16.50
C ALA A 240 30.48 -1.94 17.66
N PRO A 241 31.68 -1.35 17.48
CA PRO A 241 32.82 -1.50 18.41
C PRO A 241 32.55 -1.11 19.87
N LEU A 242 31.57 -0.24 20.11
CA LEU A 242 31.12 0.20 21.44
C LEU A 242 29.59 0.13 21.59
N GLY A 243 28.92 -0.57 20.66
CA GLY A 243 27.47 -0.70 20.60
C GLY A 243 26.96 -1.99 21.25
N PRO A 244 25.64 -2.24 21.16
CA PRO A 244 25.05 -3.50 21.59
C PRO A 244 25.54 -4.67 20.72
N ARG A 245 25.32 -5.89 21.21
CA ARG A 245 25.56 -7.11 20.42
C ARG A 245 24.35 -7.35 19.51
N PHE A 246 24.62 -7.62 18.25
CA PHE A 246 23.61 -7.94 17.25
C PHE A 246 23.60 -9.44 16.96
N SER A 247 22.43 -9.98 16.65
CA SER A 247 22.29 -11.26 15.96
C SER A 247 22.58 -11.02 14.48
N HIS A 248 23.47 -11.82 13.89
CA HIS A 248 23.92 -11.65 12.50
C HIS A 248 23.45 -12.80 11.63
N GLN A 249 23.12 -12.51 10.37
CA GLN A 249 22.96 -13.50 9.32
C GLN A 249 24.05 -13.32 8.26
N GLN A 250 24.51 -14.43 7.68
CA GLN A 250 25.46 -14.39 6.58
C GLN A 250 24.69 -14.15 5.27
N LEU A 251 24.75 -12.92 4.78
CA LEU A 251 24.19 -12.56 3.48
C LEU A 251 25.29 -12.60 2.43
N ARG A 252 25.17 -13.55 1.49
CA ARG A 252 26.11 -13.68 0.37
C ARG A 252 25.99 -12.46 -0.54
N ARG A 253 27.14 -11.97 -1.00
CA ARG A 253 27.22 -10.86 -1.93
C ARG A 253 26.93 -11.30 -3.36
N THR A 254 26.24 -10.46 -4.11
CA THR A 254 25.93 -10.63 -5.53
C THR A 254 26.32 -9.37 -6.29
N ALA A 255 26.43 -9.47 -7.62
CA ALA A 255 26.68 -8.29 -8.45
C ALA A 255 25.40 -7.47 -8.63
N GLY A 256 25.52 -6.16 -8.72
CA GLY A 256 24.43 -5.25 -9.06
C GLY A 256 24.13 -4.22 -7.99
N TRP A 257 22.97 -3.59 -8.10
CA TRP A 257 22.49 -2.61 -7.13
C TRP A 257 21.89 -3.29 -5.90
N HIS A 258 22.24 -2.76 -4.73
CA HIS A 258 21.81 -3.24 -3.43
C HIS A 258 21.35 -2.08 -2.54
N ASP A 259 20.39 -2.34 -1.65
CA ASP A 259 19.95 -1.36 -0.64
C ASP A 259 20.51 -1.67 0.73
N LEU A 260 21.34 -0.78 1.26
CA LEU A 260 21.65 -0.78 2.70
C LEU A 260 20.57 0.01 3.43
N ARG A 261 19.82 -0.67 4.30
CA ARG A 261 18.84 -0.03 5.19
C ARG A 261 19.24 -0.21 6.65
N VAL A 262 19.23 0.89 7.40
CA VAL A 262 19.37 0.89 8.86
C VAL A 262 18.12 1.51 9.46
N GLN A 263 17.35 0.69 10.18
CA GLN A 263 16.20 1.09 10.96
C GLN A 263 16.56 1.06 12.44
N PHE A 264 16.14 2.07 13.19
CA PHE A 264 16.41 2.15 14.62
C PHE A 264 15.30 2.93 15.35
N ASP A 265 14.99 2.51 16.56
CA ASP A 265 14.12 3.24 17.48
C ASP A 265 14.60 3.08 18.94
N SER A 266 13.71 3.31 19.91
CA SER A 266 14.06 3.16 21.33
C SER A 266 14.23 1.71 21.80
N LEU A 267 13.72 0.74 21.04
CA LEU A 267 13.67 -0.68 21.38
C LEU A 267 14.78 -1.46 20.66
N ASP A 268 14.89 -1.30 19.34
CA ASP A 268 15.79 -2.11 18.53
C ASP A 268 16.53 -1.33 17.42
N THR A 269 17.46 -2.04 16.80
CA THR A 269 18.14 -1.61 15.59
C THR A 269 18.26 -2.79 14.66
N MET A 270 17.85 -2.59 13.41
CA MET A 270 17.86 -3.58 12.35
C MET A 270 18.60 -3.05 11.14
N VAL A 271 19.47 -3.89 10.57
CA VAL A 271 20.22 -3.60 9.35
C VAL A 271 19.85 -4.62 8.30
N LEU A 272 19.48 -4.16 7.11
CA LEU A 272 19.04 -4.99 6.00
C LEU A 272 19.85 -4.72 4.75
N ILE A 273 20.00 -5.76 3.93
CA ILE A 273 20.43 -5.67 2.53
C ILE A 273 19.32 -6.27 1.66
N ASP A 274 18.76 -5.49 0.75
CA ASP A 274 17.65 -5.93 -0.14
C ASP A 274 16.47 -6.55 0.61
N SER A 275 16.11 -5.97 1.77
CA SER A 275 15.11 -6.49 2.70
C SER A 275 15.47 -7.80 3.44
N ALA A 276 16.60 -8.43 3.15
CA ALA A 276 17.13 -9.52 3.96
C ALA A 276 17.80 -8.94 5.23
N VAL A 277 17.48 -9.51 6.39
CA VAL A 277 18.02 -9.06 7.68
C VAL A 277 19.50 -9.44 7.77
N LEU A 278 20.39 -8.47 7.65
CA LEU A 278 21.82 -8.65 7.89
C LEU A 278 22.10 -8.79 9.39
N ALA A 279 21.46 -7.93 10.19
CA ALA A 279 21.56 -7.99 11.63
C ALA A 279 20.35 -7.35 12.33
N SER A 280 20.04 -7.83 13.54
CA SER A 280 19.05 -7.23 14.43
C SER A 280 19.48 -7.37 15.88
N GLY A 281 19.11 -6.40 16.72
CA GLY A 281 19.50 -6.40 18.12
C GLY A 281 18.96 -5.19 18.89
N PRO A 282 19.34 -5.03 20.16
CA PRO A 282 18.92 -3.90 20.97
C PRO A 282 19.26 -2.55 20.32
N ALA A 283 18.47 -1.51 20.63
CA ALA A 283 18.67 -0.18 20.09
C ALA A 283 20.09 0.37 20.30
N MET A 284 20.63 1.02 19.27
CA MET A 284 21.75 1.93 19.43
C MET A 284 21.33 3.09 20.34
N LYS A 285 21.89 3.14 21.55
CA LYS A 285 21.62 4.26 22.48
C LYS A 285 21.99 5.59 21.83
N GLY A 286 21.21 6.63 22.13
CA GLY A 286 21.49 8.01 21.70
C GLY A 286 20.67 8.49 20.52
N VAL A 287 21.14 9.56 19.88
CA VAL A 287 20.52 10.13 18.67
C VAL A 287 21.49 10.07 17.51
N LEU A 288 21.03 9.66 16.34
CA LEU A 288 21.83 9.66 15.12
C LEU A 288 22.13 11.10 14.69
N LYS A 289 23.41 11.47 14.60
CA LYS A 289 23.87 12.81 14.20
C LYS A 289 24.44 12.89 12.79
N SER A 290 25.05 11.80 12.31
CA SER A 290 25.68 11.81 10.99
C SER A 290 25.81 10.41 10.38
N MET A 291 25.91 10.40 9.06
CA MET A 291 26.32 9.24 8.27
C MET A 291 27.64 9.58 7.58
N ARG A 292 28.57 8.62 7.53
CA ARG A 292 29.85 8.79 6.86
C ARG A 292 30.18 7.60 5.96
N ILE A 293 30.58 7.86 4.72
CA ILE A 293 31.03 6.84 3.78
C ILE A 293 32.53 7.02 3.57
N LEU A 294 33.29 5.94 3.77
CA LEU A 294 34.74 5.97 3.60
C LEU A 294 35.29 4.65 3.08
N PRO A 295 36.45 4.67 2.39
CA PRO A 295 37.17 3.45 2.07
C PRO A 295 37.67 2.78 3.35
N HIS A 296 37.72 1.44 3.35
CA HIS A 296 38.39 0.69 4.39
C HIS A 296 39.90 0.97 4.33
N LYS A 297 40.63 0.89 5.46
CA LYS A 297 42.08 1.19 5.54
C LYS A 297 42.98 0.42 4.56
N LYS A 298 42.47 -0.68 4.00
CA LYS A 298 43.17 -1.57 3.04
C LYS A 298 42.61 -1.44 1.63
N ALA A 299 41.86 -0.37 1.34
CA ALA A 299 41.32 -0.14 0.01
C ALA A 299 42.44 0.23 -0.96
N ALA A 300 42.33 -0.21 -2.21
CA ALA A 300 43.26 0.18 -3.27
C ALA A 300 43.05 1.66 -3.61
N ALA A 301 44.10 2.37 -4.02
CA ALA A 301 44.03 3.82 -4.28
C ALA A 301 43.07 4.21 -5.42
N ASN A 302 42.72 3.27 -6.30
CA ASN A 302 41.79 3.43 -7.40
C ASN A 302 40.40 2.81 -7.13
N ALA A 303 40.14 2.37 -5.89
CA ALA A 303 38.83 1.83 -5.54
C ALA A 303 37.76 2.91 -5.70
N GLN A 304 36.62 2.49 -6.25
CA GLN A 304 35.46 3.34 -6.49
C GLN A 304 34.22 2.72 -5.82
N LEU A 305 33.29 3.58 -5.42
CA LEU A 305 31.94 3.21 -5.00
C LEU A 305 30.95 4.05 -5.78
N ARG A 306 29.91 3.42 -6.30
CA ARG A 306 28.73 4.14 -6.80
C ARG A 306 27.63 4.03 -5.77
N ILE A 307 27.05 5.15 -5.41
CA ILE A 307 25.86 5.22 -4.57
C ILE A 307 24.74 5.96 -5.27
N ASP A 308 23.52 5.61 -4.92
CA ASP A 308 22.31 6.23 -5.45
C ASP A 308 21.22 6.30 -4.35
N ASP A 309 20.12 6.99 -4.60
CA ASP A 309 18.88 6.97 -3.79
C ASP A 309 19.11 7.05 -2.26
N LEU A 310 19.75 8.12 -1.77
CA LEU A 310 19.91 8.33 -0.32
C LEU A 310 18.58 8.83 0.27
N ARG A 311 18.01 8.06 1.20
CA ARG A 311 16.80 8.44 1.94
C ARG A 311 17.04 8.45 3.44
N ILE A 312 16.54 9.50 4.09
CA ILE A 312 16.51 9.60 5.55
C ILE A 312 15.07 9.86 5.97
N THR A 313 14.55 8.99 6.82
CA THR A 313 13.16 8.99 7.25
C THR A 313 13.11 9.03 8.77
N ARG A 314 12.25 9.88 9.32
CA ARG A 314 11.97 9.95 10.76
C ARG A 314 10.73 9.13 11.08
N PHE A 315 10.76 8.40 12.18
CA PHE A 315 9.54 7.79 12.71
C PHE A 315 8.75 8.82 13.51
N VAL A 316 7.46 8.90 13.23
CA VAL A 316 6.50 9.79 13.91
C VAL A 316 5.34 8.96 14.42
N ALA A 317 4.70 9.43 15.48
CA ALA A 317 3.47 8.81 15.94
C ALA A 317 2.44 8.82 14.79
N SER A 318 1.87 7.65 14.53
CA SER A 318 0.72 7.51 13.63
C SER A 318 -0.38 8.43 14.13
N GLN A 319 -0.81 9.36 13.28
CA GLN A 319 -1.99 10.16 13.54
C GLN A 319 -3.05 9.68 12.56
N LEU A 320 -4.20 9.28 13.09
CA LEU A 320 -5.40 9.12 12.30
C LEU A 320 -5.73 10.51 11.74
N THR A 321 -5.56 10.66 10.43
CA THR A 321 -5.97 11.89 9.79
C THR A 321 -7.44 11.77 9.45
N GLU A 322 -8.25 12.62 10.07
CA GLU A 322 -9.68 12.66 9.80
C GLU A 322 -9.92 13.12 8.35
N LEU A 323 -10.62 12.30 7.57
CA LEU A 323 -11.14 12.71 6.27
C LEU A 323 -12.38 13.59 6.49
N ARG A 324 -12.16 14.84 6.90
CA ARG A 324 -13.24 15.82 7.05
C ARG A 324 -13.79 16.21 5.67
N ALA A 325 -15.09 16.46 5.60
CA ALA A 325 -15.67 17.17 4.45
C ALA A 325 -15.11 18.59 4.44
N LYS A 326 -14.01 18.82 3.71
CA LYS A 326 -13.35 20.11 3.64
C LYS A 326 -13.75 20.82 2.35
N THR A 327 -14.15 22.08 2.47
CA THR A 327 -14.41 22.99 1.35
C THR A 327 -13.12 23.53 0.72
N GLN A 328 -11.98 23.30 1.37
CA GLN A 328 -10.64 23.72 0.97
C GLN A 328 -9.67 22.56 1.04
N ASP A 329 -8.60 22.64 0.27
CA ASP A 329 -7.48 21.71 0.40
C ASP A 329 -6.72 22.02 1.69
N VAL A 330 -6.06 21.00 2.25
CA VAL A 330 -5.28 21.11 3.48
C VAL A 330 -3.93 20.43 3.34
N LEU A 331 -2.86 21.13 3.72
CA LEU A 331 -1.57 20.52 4.00
C LEU A 331 -1.47 20.22 5.49
N ILE A 332 -0.97 19.03 5.82
CA ILE A 332 -0.77 18.60 7.19
C ILE A 332 0.72 18.54 7.44
N MET A 333 1.18 19.40 8.34
CA MET A 333 2.59 19.54 8.69
C MET A 333 3.07 18.33 9.49
N ALA A 334 4.38 18.08 9.52
CA ALA A 334 5.04 17.06 10.33
C ALA A 334 4.68 17.19 11.83
N THR A 335 4.47 18.43 12.29
CA THR A 335 4.04 18.82 13.64
C THR A 335 2.58 18.45 13.95
N GLY A 336 1.76 18.24 12.92
CA GLY A 336 0.31 18.07 13.02
C GLY A 336 -0.50 19.34 12.73
N ASP A 337 0.16 20.48 12.52
CA ASP A 337 -0.52 21.73 12.15
C ASP A 337 -1.16 21.61 10.75
N GLU A 338 -2.27 22.32 10.53
CA GLU A 338 -2.99 22.32 9.26
C GLU A 338 -2.89 23.68 8.56
N ILE A 339 -2.56 23.68 7.27
CA ILE A 339 -2.56 24.87 6.40
C ILE A 339 -3.66 24.72 5.35
N PHE A 340 -4.60 25.66 5.33
CA PHE A 340 -5.77 25.65 4.46
C PHE A 340 -5.58 26.54 3.22
N GLY A 341 -6.03 26.07 2.06
CA GLY A 341 -5.93 26.81 0.80
C GLY A 341 -6.32 25.98 -0.43
N THR A 342 -5.71 26.29 -1.56
CA THR A 342 -5.84 25.52 -2.82
C THR A 342 -4.47 24.99 -3.21
N ILE A 343 -4.34 23.68 -3.36
CA ILE A 343 -3.11 23.04 -3.83
C ILE A 343 -2.98 23.32 -5.33
N VAL A 344 -1.90 24.00 -5.70
CA VAL A 344 -1.62 24.45 -7.07
C VAL A 344 -0.67 23.48 -7.77
N GLN A 345 0.31 22.98 -7.04
CA GLN A 345 1.35 22.09 -7.58
C GLN A 345 1.78 21.09 -6.51
N VAL A 346 2.04 19.86 -6.93
CA VAL A 346 2.68 18.81 -6.13
C VAL A 346 3.78 18.22 -6.98
N ASP A 347 5.00 18.12 -6.46
CA ASP A 347 6.08 17.39 -7.10
C ASP A 347 6.75 16.43 -6.12
N ALA A 348 7.81 15.77 -6.54
CA ALA A 348 8.54 14.81 -5.71
C ALA A 348 9.18 15.44 -4.47
N THR A 349 9.42 16.75 -4.47
CA THR A 349 10.19 17.48 -3.45
C THR A 349 9.36 18.40 -2.57
N GLN A 350 8.29 18.99 -3.11
CA GLN A 350 7.50 19.99 -2.41
C GLN A 350 6.04 20.06 -2.87
N VAL A 351 5.23 20.78 -2.10
CA VAL A 351 3.84 21.12 -2.40
C VAL A 351 3.65 22.62 -2.37
N ARG A 352 3.05 23.19 -3.42
CA ARG A 352 2.67 24.60 -3.49
C ARG A 352 1.19 24.77 -3.15
N ILE A 353 0.90 25.56 -2.13
CA ILE A 353 -0.46 25.93 -1.73
C ILE A 353 -0.68 27.44 -1.88
N GLN A 354 -1.83 27.82 -2.43
CA GLN A 354 -2.29 29.20 -2.52
C GLN A 354 -3.38 29.43 -1.47
N GLY A 355 -3.10 30.30 -0.49
CA GLY A 355 -4.05 30.70 0.55
C GLY A 355 -4.29 32.21 0.55
N LYS A 356 -4.94 32.71 1.62
CA LYS A 356 -5.08 34.16 1.88
C LYS A 356 -3.74 34.84 2.17
N PHE A 357 -2.71 34.05 2.51
CA PHE A 357 -1.35 34.47 2.77
C PHE A 357 -0.45 34.53 1.52
N GLY A 358 -1.00 34.25 0.32
CA GLY A 358 -0.21 34.11 -0.91
C GLY A 358 0.10 32.65 -1.25
N ALA A 359 1.00 32.45 -2.22
CA ALA A 359 1.51 31.13 -2.58
C ALA A 359 2.73 30.79 -1.72
N VAL A 360 2.75 29.59 -1.16
CA VAL A 360 3.88 29.08 -0.36
C VAL A 360 4.27 27.69 -0.86
N ASP A 361 5.57 27.47 -1.01
CA ASP A 361 6.17 26.17 -1.28
C ASP A 361 6.59 25.52 0.03
N ILE A 362 6.09 24.31 0.31
CA ILE A 362 6.40 23.56 1.52
C ILE A 362 7.07 22.25 1.12
N PRO A 363 8.30 21.97 1.59
CA PRO A 363 8.98 20.73 1.25
C PRO A 363 8.28 19.53 1.91
N TRP A 364 8.33 18.38 1.25
CA TRP A 364 7.77 17.14 1.82
C TRP A 364 8.38 16.77 3.18
N SER A 365 9.61 17.20 3.47
CA SER A 365 10.25 16.99 4.78
C SER A 365 9.55 17.66 5.95
N GLU A 366 8.68 18.64 5.66
CA GLU A 366 7.86 19.34 6.64
C GLU A 366 6.39 18.90 6.60
N LEU A 367 6.01 17.98 5.72
CA LEU A 367 4.64 17.53 5.52
C LEU A 367 4.45 16.07 5.95
N ARG A 368 3.33 15.75 6.61
CA ARG A 368 2.82 14.38 6.69
C ARG A 368 2.06 14.00 5.43
N GLY A 369 1.35 14.96 4.85
CA GLY A 369 0.47 14.72 3.73
C GLY A 369 -0.35 15.93 3.36
N LEU A 370 -1.27 15.70 2.43
CA LEU A 370 -2.26 16.64 2.00
C LEU A 370 -3.61 15.95 1.85
N LEU A 371 -4.66 16.72 2.08
CA LEU A 371 -6.05 16.39 1.83
C LEU A 371 -6.58 17.34 0.76
N ARG A 372 -7.29 16.80 -0.21
CA ARG A 372 -8.02 17.59 -1.20
C ARG A 372 -9.41 17.90 -0.66
N ARG A 373 -9.94 19.06 -1.05
CA ARG A 373 -11.34 19.37 -0.86
C ARG A 373 -12.21 18.30 -1.51
N GLU A 374 -13.39 18.06 -0.96
CA GLU A 374 -14.32 17.11 -1.55
C GLU A 374 -14.67 17.50 -2.98
N SER A 375 -14.60 16.52 -3.87
CA SER A 375 -15.03 16.58 -5.26
C SER A 375 -16.07 15.50 -5.50
N GLU A 376 -16.98 15.75 -6.43
CA GLU A 376 -17.92 14.76 -6.94
C GLU A 376 -17.49 14.40 -8.38
N PRO A 377 -16.45 13.55 -8.54
CA PRO A 377 -16.06 13.12 -9.88
C PRO A 377 -17.17 12.30 -10.52
N THR A 378 -17.16 12.21 -11.84
CA THR A 378 -18.07 11.32 -12.56
C THR A 378 -17.56 9.89 -12.52
N PHE A 379 -18.49 8.95 -12.35
CA PHE A 379 -18.20 7.52 -12.24
C PHE A 379 -18.82 6.78 -13.42
N PRO A 380 -18.11 6.65 -14.56
CA PRO A 380 -18.63 5.84 -15.66
C PRO A 380 -18.82 4.41 -15.18
N ALA A 381 -19.91 3.79 -15.61
CA ALA A 381 -20.09 2.37 -15.41
C ALA A 381 -19.02 1.60 -16.20
N VAL A 382 -18.48 0.56 -15.58
CA VAL A 382 -17.47 -0.31 -16.17
C VAL A 382 -18.08 -1.69 -16.40
N SER A 383 -17.74 -2.32 -17.52
CA SER A 383 -18.25 -3.65 -17.88
C SER A 383 -17.10 -4.66 -17.90
N GLY A 384 -17.32 -5.83 -17.34
CA GLY A 384 -16.37 -6.93 -17.35
C GLY A 384 -16.52 -7.87 -16.15
N ALA A 385 -15.46 -8.59 -15.82
CA ALA A 385 -15.42 -9.36 -14.59
C ALA A 385 -15.08 -8.42 -13.43
N ALA A 386 -16.07 -8.06 -12.61
CA ALA A 386 -15.84 -7.28 -11.41
C ALA A 386 -14.98 -8.11 -10.44
N VAL A 387 -13.82 -7.58 -10.07
CA VAL A 387 -12.86 -8.22 -9.18
C VAL A 387 -12.31 -7.22 -8.18
N ARG A 388 -11.88 -7.72 -7.01
CA ARG A 388 -11.03 -6.98 -6.08
C ARG A 388 -9.58 -7.40 -6.28
N ILE A 389 -8.73 -6.45 -6.67
CA ILE A 389 -7.29 -6.65 -6.84
C ILE A 389 -6.59 -6.18 -5.57
N GLN A 390 -5.87 -7.07 -4.90
CA GLN A 390 -4.88 -6.70 -3.89
C GLN A 390 -3.56 -6.37 -4.58
N ILE A 391 -3.11 -5.14 -4.37
CA ILE A 391 -1.82 -4.65 -4.85
C ILE A 391 -0.75 -5.15 -3.89
N ARG A 392 0.37 -5.60 -4.46
CA ARG A 392 1.53 -5.99 -3.69
C ARG A 392 2.09 -4.78 -2.97
N GLU A 393 2.29 -4.92 -1.67
CA GLU A 393 2.80 -3.84 -0.83
C GLU A 393 4.17 -3.37 -1.31
N ALA A 394 4.25 -2.09 -1.63
CA ALA A 394 5.45 -1.37 -2.02
C ALA A 394 6.35 -1.00 -0.83
N SER A 395 5.73 -0.88 0.33
CA SER A 395 6.33 -0.32 1.53
C SER A 395 7.14 -1.39 2.26
N ALA A 396 8.29 -0.98 2.78
CA ALA A 396 9.05 -1.79 3.72
C ALA A 396 8.54 -1.67 5.16
N ILE A 397 7.52 -0.85 5.41
CA ILE A 397 6.95 -0.68 6.74
C ILE A 397 6.18 -1.94 7.09
N PRO A 398 6.55 -2.65 8.17
CA PRO A 398 5.79 -3.80 8.62
C PRO A 398 4.34 -3.42 8.92
N HIS A 399 3.38 -4.21 8.43
CA HIS A 399 1.95 -4.06 8.71
C HIS A 399 1.24 -2.86 8.06
N ALA A 400 1.71 -2.32 6.92
CA ALA A 400 0.88 -1.32 6.24
C ALA A 400 -0.46 -1.96 5.82
N PRO A 401 -1.56 -1.20 5.87
CA PRO A 401 -2.85 -1.73 5.47
C PRO A 401 -2.81 -2.09 4.00
N SER A 402 -3.29 -3.30 3.70
CA SER A 402 -3.34 -3.85 2.35
C SER A 402 -4.04 -2.90 1.38
N GLU A 403 -3.46 -2.75 0.20
CA GLU A 403 -3.94 -1.87 -0.85
C GLU A 403 -4.84 -2.68 -1.79
N PHE A 404 -6.10 -2.26 -1.95
CA PHE A 404 -7.05 -2.94 -2.82
C PHE A 404 -7.71 -1.96 -3.79
N LEU A 405 -8.06 -2.47 -4.98
CA LEU A 405 -8.89 -1.79 -5.98
C LEU A 405 -10.03 -2.70 -6.43
N THR A 406 -11.23 -2.16 -6.57
CA THR A 406 -12.38 -2.80 -7.21
C THR A 406 -12.46 -2.36 -8.66
N VAL A 407 -12.19 -3.30 -9.58
CA VAL A 407 -12.05 -3.02 -11.01
C VAL A 407 -12.91 -3.98 -11.83
N ALA A 408 -13.20 -3.61 -13.08
CA ALA A 408 -13.64 -4.55 -14.10
C ALA A 408 -12.41 -5.12 -14.82
N LEU A 409 -12.12 -6.40 -14.61
CA LEU A 409 -11.09 -7.13 -15.33
C LEU A 409 -11.56 -7.40 -16.77
N GLU A 410 -10.75 -6.99 -17.74
CA GLU A 410 -11.06 -7.09 -19.18
C GLU A 410 -10.35 -8.27 -19.83
N SER A 411 -9.07 -8.46 -19.51
CA SER A 411 -8.24 -9.51 -20.08
C SER A 411 -7.05 -9.86 -19.18
N ALA A 412 -6.50 -11.06 -19.39
CA ALA A 412 -5.31 -11.55 -18.71
C ALA A 412 -4.40 -12.31 -19.68
N THR A 413 -3.11 -12.01 -19.63
CA THR A 413 -2.05 -12.69 -20.39
C THR A 413 -1.00 -13.26 -19.43
N ALA A 414 0.03 -13.93 -19.96
CA ALA A 414 1.16 -14.40 -19.15
C ALA A 414 1.95 -13.26 -18.48
N ASP A 415 1.91 -12.06 -19.07
CA ASP A 415 2.70 -10.91 -18.62
C ASP A 415 1.96 -10.04 -17.60
N GLY A 416 0.64 -9.96 -17.70
CA GLY A 416 -0.16 -9.12 -16.82
C GLY A 416 -1.66 -9.19 -17.07
N VAL A 417 -2.36 -8.19 -16.53
CA VAL A 417 -3.81 -8.05 -16.65
C VAL A 417 -4.16 -6.64 -17.13
N THR A 418 -5.24 -6.55 -17.89
CA THR A 418 -5.86 -5.28 -18.25
C THR A 418 -7.20 -5.17 -17.58
N TRP A 419 -7.47 -4.04 -16.96
CA TRP A 419 -8.69 -3.77 -16.21
C TRP A 419 -9.09 -2.30 -16.36
N THR A 420 -10.34 -2.00 -16.04
CA THR A 420 -10.86 -0.63 -15.99
C THR A 420 -11.44 -0.34 -14.61
N HIS A 421 -11.01 0.78 -14.02
CA HIS A 421 -11.52 1.28 -12.75
C HIS A 421 -12.40 2.52 -12.99
N PRO A 422 -13.53 2.69 -12.27
CA PRO A 422 -14.41 3.85 -12.45
C PRO A 422 -13.70 5.20 -12.30
N LEU A 423 -12.70 5.28 -11.40
CA LEU A 423 -11.92 6.52 -11.16
C LEU A 423 -10.61 6.60 -11.93
N LEU A 424 -9.94 5.48 -12.21
CA LEU A 424 -8.58 5.49 -12.77
C LEU A 424 -8.56 5.19 -14.28
N GLY A 425 -9.73 4.92 -14.86
CA GLY A 425 -9.85 4.47 -16.23
C GLY A 425 -9.20 3.12 -16.46
N ARG A 426 -8.82 2.88 -17.71
CA ARG A 426 -8.23 1.63 -18.18
C ARG A 426 -6.73 1.57 -17.85
N GLN A 427 -6.30 0.48 -17.25
CA GLN A 427 -4.91 0.23 -16.87
C GLN A 427 -4.49 -1.19 -17.27
N THR A 428 -3.21 -1.35 -17.60
CA THR A 428 -2.58 -2.66 -17.81
C THR A 428 -1.42 -2.78 -16.84
N TRP A 429 -1.47 -3.78 -15.95
CA TRP A 429 -0.46 -3.99 -14.92
C TRP A 429 0.21 -5.36 -15.07
N PRO A 430 1.55 -5.42 -14.88
CA PRO A 430 2.24 -6.70 -14.88
C PRO A 430 1.90 -7.49 -13.61
N TRP A 431 1.93 -8.83 -13.71
CA TRP A 431 1.59 -9.70 -12.58
C TRP A 431 2.41 -9.43 -11.31
N LYS A 432 3.68 -9.02 -11.44
CA LYS A 432 4.53 -8.67 -10.29
C LYS A 432 3.89 -7.65 -9.32
N ARG A 433 3.00 -6.78 -9.81
CA ARG A 433 2.27 -5.79 -9.00
C ARG A 433 1.06 -6.36 -8.25
N ILE A 434 0.53 -7.48 -8.71
CA ILE A 434 -0.69 -8.08 -8.17
C ILE A 434 -0.31 -9.16 -7.18
N GLN A 435 -0.84 -9.04 -5.97
CA GLN A 435 -0.72 -10.07 -4.94
C GLN A 435 -1.89 -11.05 -5.02
N LYS A 436 -3.11 -10.54 -5.17
CA LYS A 436 -4.33 -11.34 -5.14
C LYS A 436 -5.40 -10.75 -6.06
N ILE A 437 -6.21 -11.59 -6.67
CA ILE A 437 -7.45 -11.21 -7.35
C ILE A 437 -8.59 -12.01 -6.73
N GLU A 438 -9.67 -11.34 -6.34
CA GLU A 438 -10.88 -11.95 -5.79
C GLU A 438 -12.05 -11.66 -6.75
N PRO A 439 -12.48 -12.66 -7.53
CA PRO A 439 -13.65 -12.50 -8.40
C PRO A 439 -14.91 -12.22 -7.60
N MET A 440 -15.73 -11.29 -8.10
CA MET A 440 -16.99 -10.89 -7.47
C MET A 440 -18.18 -11.35 -8.32
N PHE A 441 -18.28 -10.84 -9.55
CA PHE A 441 -19.32 -11.20 -10.53
C PHE A 441 -18.87 -10.82 -11.94
N VAL A 442 -19.62 -11.20 -12.97
CA VAL A 442 -19.41 -10.73 -14.35
C VAL A 442 -20.61 -9.88 -14.76
N GLY A 443 -20.37 -8.67 -15.27
CA GLY A 443 -21.45 -7.76 -15.64
C GLY A 443 -21.02 -6.30 -15.67
N LYS A 444 -21.96 -5.41 -15.34
CA LYS A 444 -21.75 -3.97 -15.27
C LYS A 444 -21.66 -3.53 -13.81
N TYR A 445 -20.63 -2.77 -13.48
CA TYR A 445 -20.40 -2.16 -12.17
C TYR A 445 -20.43 -0.65 -12.32
N GLN A 446 -21.32 0.03 -11.58
CA GLN A 446 -21.43 1.48 -11.58
C GLN A 446 -21.28 2.00 -10.16
N LEU A 447 -20.13 2.62 -9.86
CA LEU A 447 -19.93 3.30 -8.59
C LEU A 447 -20.84 4.52 -8.52
N LEU A 448 -21.65 4.61 -7.48
CA LEU A 448 -22.63 5.70 -7.31
C LEU A 448 -22.21 6.68 -6.22
N PHE A 449 -21.59 6.18 -5.15
CA PHE A 449 -21.07 6.98 -4.06
C PHE A 449 -19.73 6.42 -3.58
N PRO A 450 -18.60 7.07 -3.91
CA PRO A 450 -17.29 6.60 -3.49
C PRO A 450 -17.00 6.90 -2.02
N GLY A 451 -17.56 7.98 -1.48
CA GLY A 451 -17.20 8.52 -0.17
C GLY A 451 -17.52 7.59 1.00
N ILE A 452 -17.15 8.07 2.19
CA ILE A 452 -17.50 7.45 3.47
C ILE A 452 -18.53 8.35 4.15
N ARG A 453 -19.54 7.77 4.77
CA ARG A 453 -20.50 8.45 5.63
C ARG A 453 -20.53 7.75 6.98
N HIS A 454 -20.38 8.54 8.03
CA HIS A 454 -20.75 8.13 9.38
C HIS A 454 -22.24 8.40 9.54
N LEU A 455 -23.02 7.33 9.70
CA LEU A 455 -24.43 7.38 10.10
C LEU A 455 -24.50 7.10 11.60
N GLY A 456 -25.23 7.90 12.36
CA GLY A 456 -25.35 7.80 13.81
C GLY A 456 -25.50 9.17 14.44
N ASP A 457 -25.31 9.27 15.75
CA ASP A 457 -25.46 10.48 16.54
C ASP A 457 -24.29 10.76 17.49
N GLU A 458 -23.39 9.80 17.72
CA GLU A 458 -22.25 9.98 18.61
C GLU A 458 -20.97 10.36 17.86
N LEU A 459 -20.06 11.08 18.52
CA LEU A 459 -18.69 11.24 18.03
C LEU A 459 -17.94 9.91 18.17
N ARG A 460 -17.40 9.38 17.07
CA ARG A 460 -16.64 8.11 17.04
C ARG A 460 -15.19 8.33 16.59
N PRO A 461 -14.24 8.61 17.50
CA PRO A 461 -12.84 8.89 17.13
C PRO A 461 -12.15 7.77 16.34
N GLN A 462 -12.62 6.54 16.48
CA GLN A 462 -12.13 5.38 15.74
C GLN A 462 -12.66 5.29 14.30
N PHE A 463 -13.64 6.11 13.92
CA PHE A 463 -14.14 6.16 12.54
C PHE A 463 -13.20 7.00 11.67
N ARG A 464 -13.15 6.69 10.37
CA ARG A 464 -12.45 7.49 9.36
C ARG A 464 -13.11 8.87 9.21
N ARG A 465 -14.42 8.94 9.46
CA ARG A 465 -15.16 10.18 9.71
C ARG A 465 -15.74 10.14 11.12
N PRO A 466 -15.10 10.81 12.10
CA PRO A 466 -15.57 10.72 13.49
C PRO A 466 -16.90 11.40 13.78
N HIS A 467 -17.29 12.39 12.97
CA HIS A 467 -18.49 13.17 13.20
C HIS A 467 -19.64 12.59 12.36
N PRO A 468 -20.82 12.39 12.98
CA PRO A 468 -21.97 11.87 12.28
C PRO A 468 -22.45 12.84 11.19
N SER A 469 -22.99 12.27 10.12
CA SER A 469 -23.65 13.03 9.06
C SER A 469 -25.08 13.35 9.50
N SER A 470 -25.49 14.62 9.46
CA SER A 470 -26.84 15.03 9.86
C SER A 470 -27.95 14.62 8.89
N ASP A 471 -27.59 14.34 7.64
CA ASP A 471 -28.53 14.08 6.55
C ASP A 471 -28.63 12.58 6.23
N PRO A 472 -29.82 12.08 5.85
CA PRO A 472 -29.95 10.75 5.26
C PRO A 472 -29.02 10.59 4.05
N LEU A 473 -28.41 9.41 3.92
CA LEU A 473 -27.58 9.11 2.77
C LEU A 473 -28.46 8.77 1.56
N SER A 474 -28.59 9.72 0.64
CA SER A 474 -29.33 9.58 -0.61
C SER A 474 -28.38 9.65 -1.80
N VAL A 475 -28.47 8.67 -2.70
CA VAL A 475 -27.65 8.57 -3.90
C VAL A 475 -28.54 8.37 -5.11
N THR A 476 -28.34 9.17 -6.17
CA THR A 476 -29.16 9.09 -7.38
C THR A 476 -28.41 8.41 -8.52
N PHE A 477 -29.11 7.65 -9.34
CA PHE A 477 -28.57 7.07 -10.57
C PHE A 477 -29.62 7.11 -11.68
N ALA A 478 -29.21 6.91 -12.92
CA ALA A 478 -30.12 6.87 -14.06
C ALA A 478 -30.01 5.54 -14.82
N LEU A 479 -31.14 5.05 -15.31
CA LEU A 479 -31.23 3.88 -16.18
C LEU A 479 -31.84 4.28 -17.52
N ASP A 480 -31.16 3.93 -18.61
CA ASP A 480 -31.68 4.15 -19.96
C ASP A 480 -32.81 3.15 -20.28
N GLU A 481 -32.71 1.94 -19.74
CA GLU A 481 -33.70 0.88 -19.82
C GLU A 481 -33.70 0.05 -18.53
N LEU A 482 -34.78 -0.70 -18.30
CA LEU A 482 -34.83 -1.63 -17.17
C LEU A 482 -33.97 -2.86 -17.49
N PRO A 483 -33.04 -3.25 -16.60
CA PRO A 483 -32.20 -4.42 -16.82
C PRO A 483 -33.05 -5.70 -16.80
N ALA A 484 -32.81 -6.56 -17.79
CA ALA A 484 -33.38 -7.92 -17.84
C ALA A 484 -32.64 -8.91 -16.92
N SER A 485 -31.48 -8.51 -16.41
CA SER A 485 -30.62 -9.32 -15.55
C SER A 485 -30.79 -8.99 -14.07
N PRO A 486 -30.34 -9.87 -13.16
CA PRO A 486 -30.27 -9.57 -11.73
C PRO A 486 -29.51 -8.27 -11.44
N VAL A 487 -30.12 -7.43 -10.60
CA VAL A 487 -29.57 -6.15 -10.18
C VAL A 487 -29.33 -6.16 -8.69
N PHE A 488 -28.24 -5.56 -8.25
CA PHE A 488 -27.89 -5.43 -6.85
C PHE A 488 -27.41 -4.01 -6.54
N VAL A 489 -27.70 -3.56 -5.32
CA VAL A 489 -26.90 -2.50 -4.68
C VAL A 489 -25.82 -3.19 -3.88
N SER A 490 -24.56 -2.82 -4.10
CA SER A 490 -23.48 -3.17 -3.18
C SER A 490 -23.01 -1.95 -2.40
N LEU A 491 -22.54 -2.18 -1.18
CA LEU A 491 -21.97 -1.17 -0.31
C LEU A 491 -21.06 -1.81 0.73
N ASN A 492 -20.12 -1.03 1.25
CA ASN A 492 -19.26 -1.42 2.37
C ASN A 492 -19.82 -0.83 3.66
N VAL A 493 -19.99 -1.67 4.68
CA VAL A 493 -20.40 -1.27 6.04
C VAL A 493 -19.30 -1.61 7.04
N ALA A 494 -19.08 -0.74 8.01
CA ALA A 494 -18.26 -1.05 9.18
C ALA A 494 -18.95 -0.56 10.45
N GLN A 495 -18.64 -1.21 11.56
CA GLN A 495 -19.11 -0.86 12.90
C GLN A 495 -20.63 -0.93 13.10
N LEU A 496 -21.39 -1.38 12.10
CA LEU A 496 -22.83 -1.65 12.17
C LEU A 496 -23.15 -2.76 13.18
N GLU A 497 -24.16 -2.57 14.03
CA GLU A 497 -24.58 -3.59 14.99
C GLU A 497 -25.27 -4.77 14.27
N PRO A 498 -24.85 -6.02 14.50
CA PRO A 498 -25.37 -7.16 13.75
C PRO A 498 -26.75 -7.62 14.26
N ALA A 499 -27.60 -8.03 13.32
CA ALA A 499 -28.90 -8.65 13.61
C ALA A 499 -29.18 -9.89 12.75
N GLY A 500 -28.18 -10.39 12.02
CA GLY A 500 -28.28 -11.55 11.16
C GLY A 500 -28.62 -12.86 11.90
N PRO A 501 -28.99 -13.91 11.16
CA PRO A 501 -29.47 -15.17 11.74
C PRO A 501 -28.47 -15.86 12.66
N GLN A 502 -27.16 -15.68 12.44
CA GLN A 502 -26.09 -16.27 13.25
C GLN A 502 -25.53 -15.32 14.31
N THR A 503 -26.14 -14.13 14.47
CA THR A 503 -25.76 -13.20 15.53
C THR A 503 -25.94 -13.87 16.91
N PRO A 504 -24.89 -13.91 17.75
CA PRO A 504 -24.98 -14.55 19.06
C PRO A 504 -26.09 -13.95 19.93
N PRO A 505 -26.91 -14.77 20.62
CA PRO A 505 -27.92 -14.27 21.54
C PRO A 505 -27.28 -13.50 22.71
N GLY A 506 -28.01 -12.54 23.28
CA GLY A 506 -27.54 -11.72 24.39
C GLY A 506 -26.62 -10.56 24.00
N ARG A 507 -26.39 -10.33 22.69
CA ARG A 507 -25.80 -9.09 22.19
C ARG A 507 -26.67 -7.89 22.61
N PRO A 508 -26.07 -6.76 23.03
CA PRO A 508 -26.82 -5.52 23.23
C PRO A 508 -27.64 -5.18 21.98
N PHE A 509 -28.85 -4.65 22.19
CA PHE A 509 -29.76 -4.18 21.13
C PHE A 509 -30.30 -5.22 20.13
N LEU A 510 -29.89 -6.49 20.19
CA LEU A 510 -30.32 -7.50 19.21
C LEU A 510 -31.85 -7.65 19.13
N ASP A 511 -32.53 -7.70 20.27
CA ASP A 511 -33.99 -7.81 20.31
C ASP A 511 -34.68 -6.56 19.72
N GLU A 512 -34.07 -5.40 19.93
CA GLU A 512 -34.56 -4.11 19.42
C GLU A 512 -34.36 -3.97 17.90
N LEU A 513 -33.18 -4.39 17.41
CA LEU A 513 -32.88 -4.47 15.98
C LEU A 513 -33.83 -5.42 15.26
N ARG A 514 -34.09 -6.61 15.84
CA ARG A 514 -35.05 -7.59 15.30
C ARG A 514 -36.50 -7.11 15.38
N ALA A 515 -36.83 -6.23 16.32
CA ALA A 515 -38.12 -5.55 16.39
C ALA A 515 -38.24 -4.39 15.38
N GLY A 516 -37.17 -4.04 14.67
CA GLY A 516 -37.17 -3.04 13.61
C GLY A 516 -36.87 -1.60 14.07
N HIS A 517 -36.19 -1.46 15.22
CA HIS A 517 -35.72 -0.22 15.81
C HIS A 517 -34.20 -0.20 15.86
N LEU A 518 -33.57 0.98 16.00
CA LEU A 518 -32.10 1.16 15.91
C LEU A 518 -31.48 0.69 14.57
N GLY A 519 -32.29 0.20 13.63
CA GLY A 519 -31.82 -0.43 12.40
C GLY A 519 -31.49 0.59 11.31
N THR A 520 -30.57 0.19 10.43
CA THR A 520 -30.18 0.91 9.22
C THR A 520 -30.81 0.23 8.00
N TYR A 521 -31.66 0.94 7.28
CA TYR A 521 -32.49 0.40 6.20
C TYR A 521 -32.11 0.99 4.85
N LEU A 522 -32.04 0.12 3.84
CA LEU A 522 -31.90 0.50 2.44
C LEU A 522 -33.26 0.51 1.76
N SER A 523 -33.54 1.58 1.00
CA SER A 523 -34.72 1.70 0.16
C SER A 523 -34.36 2.22 -1.23
N ILE A 524 -35.20 1.91 -2.21
CA ILE A 524 -35.04 2.31 -3.61
C ILE A 524 -36.34 2.93 -4.07
N ASN A 525 -36.29 4.17 -4.54
CA ASN A 525 -37.48 4.93 -4.96
C ASN A 525 -38.60 4.94 -3.90
N GLY A 526 -38.22 4.99 -2.61
CA GLY A 526 -39.15 4.92 -1.47
C GLY A 526 -39.65 3.51 -1.13
N HIS A 527 -39.35 2.49 -1.93
CA HIS A 527 -39.67 1.10 -1.62
C HIS A 527 -38.60 0.52 -0.68
N PRO A 528 -38.96 0.15 0.57
CA PRO A 528 -38.02 -0.47 1.51
C PRO A 528 -37.55 -1.82 0.96
N GLN A 529 -36.25 -2.06 0.98
CA GLN A 529 -35.66 -3.29 0.47
C GLN A 529 -35.27 -4.22 1.62
N VAL A 530 -34.41 -3.77 2.53
CA VAL A 530 -33.91 -4.62 3.61
C VAL A 530 -33.28 -3.81 4.76
N SER A 531 -33.22 -4.41 5.95
CA SER A 531 -32.34 -4.00 7.04
C SER A 531 -30.90 -4.44 6.73
N LEU A 532 -29.95 -3.53 6.77
CA LEU A 532 -28.53 -3.85 6.60
C LEU A 532 -28.01 -4.65 7.80
N ASN A 533 -28.52 -4.40 9.00
CA ASN A 533 -28.13 -5.10 10.22
C ASN A 533 -28.43 -6.61 10.13
N GLU A 534 -29.53 -7.01 9.47
CA GLU A 534 -29.91 -8.42 9.26
C GLU A 534 -28.99 -9.15 8.27
N ARG A 535 -28.14 -8.44 7.53
CA ARG A 535 -27.21 -9.01 6.55
C ARG A 535 -25.84 -9.32 7.11
N ILE A 536 -25.57 -8.95 8.35
CA ILE A 536 -24.30 -9.23 9.04
C ILE A 536 -24.54 -9.98 10.35
N ASP A 537 -23.65 -10.92 10.65
CA ASP A 537 -23.67 -11.69 11.89
C ASP A 537 -22.66 -11.18 12.92
N PHE A 538 -21.69 -10.36 12.48
CA PHE A 538 -20.62 -9.83 13.30
C PHE A 538 -20.34 -8.37 12.94
N ARG A 539 -20.01 -7.57 13.96
CA ARG A 539 -19.55 -6.20 13.79
C ARG A 539 -18.11 -6.20 13.24
N THR A 540 -17.85 -5.41 12.21
CA THR A 540 -16.53 -5.28 11.57
C THR A 540 -15.86 -3.96 11.87
N ASP A 541 -14.52 -3.94 11.81
CA ASP A 541 -13.71 -2.73 11.99
C ASP A 541 -13.68 -1.86 10.73
N VAL A 542 -13.46 -0.55 10.89
CA VAL A 542 -13.39 0.41 9.77
C VAL A 542 -12.29 0.12 8.76
N ASP A 543 -11.24 -0.60 9.18
CA ASP A 543 -10.14 -1.05 8.32
C ASP A 543 -10.47 -2.32 7.54
N LYS A 544 -11.55 -3.02 7.92
CA LYS A 544 -12.01 -4.28 7.31
C LYS A 544 -13.54 -4.26 7.17
N PRO A 545 -14.11 -3.28 6.43
CA PRO A 545 -15.54 -3.21 6.26
C PRO A 545 -16.07 -4.47 5.57
N ASP A 546 -17.27 -4.88 5.95
CA ASP A 546 -18.00 -5.94 5.26
C ASP A 546 -18.67 -5.37 4.01
N ARG A 547 -18.52 -6.08 2.88
CA ARG A 547 -19.22 -5.74 1.66
C ARG A 547 -20.57 -6.43 1.62
N LEU A 548 -21.64 -5.65 1.70
CA LEU A 548 -23.01 -6.14 1.53
C LEU A 548 -23.43 -6.05 0.07
N ARG A 549 -24.29 -7.00 -0.32
CA ARG A 549 -24.90 -7.05 -1.63
C ARG A 549 -26.39 -7.31 -1.47
N VAL A 550 -27.21 -6.34 -1.86
CA VAL A 550 -28.66 -6.35 -1.68
C VAL A 550 -29.31 -6.48 -3.05
N PRO A 551 -30.05 -7.58 -3.33
CA PRO A 551 -30.78 -7.72 -4.58
C PRO A 551 -31.86 -6.64 -4.69
N ILE A 552 -32.04 -6.10 -5.90
CA ILE A 552 -33.06 -5.11 -6.22
C ILE A 552 -34.13 -5.78 -7.08
N PRO A 553 -35.40 -5.80 -6.64
CA PRO A 553 -36.50 -6.20 -7.51
C PRO A 553 -36.61 -5.24 -8.69
N VAL A 554 -36.80 -5.76 -9.90
CA VAL A 554 -36.94 -4.91 -11.10
C VAL A 554 -38.13 -3.96 -10.97
N GLU A 555 -39.18 -4.35 -10.27
CA GLU A 555 -40.36 -3.53 -9.98
C GLU A 555 -40.07 -2.33 -9.05
N ALA A 556 -38.94 -2.33 -8.33
CA ALA A 556 -38.51 -1.18 -7.54
C ALA A 556 -37.74 -0.14 -8.37
N LEU A 557 -37.39 -0.47 -9.62
CA LEU A 557 -36.64 0.38 -10.54
C LEU A 557 -37.56 1.05 -11.56
N GLN A 558 -37.11 2.18 -12.08
CA GLN A 558 -37.78 2.88 -13.19
C GLN A 558 -36.77 3.34 -14.24
N VAL A 559 -37.24 3.51 -15.48
CA VAL A 559 -36.45 4.20 -16.53
C VAL A 559 -36.24 5.66 -16.12
N GLY A 560 -35.05 6.20 -16.35
CA GLY A 560 -34.65 7.53 -15.92
C GLY A 560 -34.09 7.53 -14.50
N LYS A 561 -34.41 8.57 -13.73
CA LYS A 561 -33.82 8.81 -12.41
C LYS A 561 -34.35 7.84 -11.35
N ASN A 562 -33.44 7.21 -10.63
CA ASN A 562 -33.69 6.37 -9.46
C ASN A 562 -32.95 6.95 -8.25
N VAL A 563 -33.41 6.60 -7.05
CA VAL A 563 -32.84 7.04 -5.77
C VAL A 563 -32.62 5.84 -4.86
N ILE A 564 -31.42 5.70 -4.33
CA ILE A 564 -31.10 4.82 -3.19
C ILE A 564 -31.07 5.69 -1.96
N GLU A 565 -31.84 5.33 -0.93
CA GLU A 565 -31.77 6.00 0.37
C GLU A 565 -31.42 5.00 1.46
N ILE A 566 -30.47 5.38 2.32
CA ILE A 566 -30.12 4.66 3.53
C ILE A 566 -30.57 5.51 4.72
N ARG A 567 -31.47 4.97 5.53
CA ARG A 567 -32.09 5.66 6.66
C ARG A 567 -31.98 4.84 7.92
N GLN A 568 -31.74 5.52 9.04
CA GLN A 568 -31.75 4.89 10.35
C GLN A 568 -33.09 5.12 11.04
N ARG A 569 -33.50 4.12 11.83
CA ARG A 569 -34.59 4.28 12.79
C ARG A 569 -33.98 4.45 14.18
N PRO A 570 -34.53 5.33 15.02
CA PRO A 570 -33.99 5.52 16.35
C PRO A 570 -34.29 4.33 17.26
N SER A 571 -33.67 4.32 18.43
CA SER A 571 -34.05 3.44 19.54
C SER A 571 -35.52 3.66 19.96
N THR A 572 -36.14 2.61 20.48
CA THR A 572 -37.39 2.67 21.24
C THR A 572 -37.27 3.44 22.55
N ARG A 573 -36.05 3.55 23.09
CA ARG A 573 -35.76 4.16 24.39
C ARG A 573 -35.54 5.66 24.28
N ASP A 574 -34.92 6.08 23.18
CA ASP A 574 -34.62 7.47 22.89
C ASP A 574 -34.74 7.73 21.38
N ALA A 575 -35.51 8.75 21.01
CA ALA A 575 -35.75 9.14 19.63
C ALA A 575 -34.53 9.81 18.96
N THR A 576 -33.51 10.18 19.75
CA THR A 576 -32.26 10.75 19.24
C THR A 576 -31.12 9.74 19.13
N ASP A 577 -31.29 8.53 19.68
CA ASP A 577 -30.26 7.48 19.72
C ASP A 577 -30.33 6.62 18.45
N PHE A 578 -29.21 6.55 17.72
CA PHE A 578 -29.06 5.82 16.46
C PHE A 578 -27.84 4.90 16.50
N ASP A 579 -27.86 3.83 15.70
CA ASP A 579 -26.67 2.98 15.55
C ASP A 579 -25.52 3.78 14.88
N ASP A 580 -24.30 3.69 15.39
CA ASP A 580 -23.15 4.31 14.73
C ASP A 580 -22.47 3.35 13.77
N CYS A 581 -22.48 3.67 12.49
CA CYS A 581 -21.81 2.89 11.46
C CYS A 581 -21.17 3.75 10.37
N GLU A 582 -20.20 3.18 9.66
CA GLU A 582 -19.69 3.75 8.43
C GLU A 582 -20.28 3.03 7.23
N VAL A 583 -20.81 3.80 6.27
CA VAL A 583 -21.24 3.32 4.96
C VAL A 583 -20.36 3.95 3.88
N SER A 584 -19.90 3.14 2.92
CA SER A 584 -19.09 3.62 1.80
C SER A 584 -19.26 2.78 0.54
N HIS A 585 -18.69 3.22 -0.58
CA HIS A 585 -18.65 2.47 -1.84
C HIS A 585 -20.02 1.96 -2.31
N ILE A 586 -21.03 2.82 -2.34
CA ILE A 586 -22.35 2.42 -2.86
C ILE A 586 -22.25 2.29 -4.38
N ALA A 587 -22.61 1.13 -4.91
CA ALA A 587 -22.57 0.85 -6.34
C ALA A 587 -23.81 0.07 -6.80
N LEU A 588 -24.14 0.22 -8.08
CA LEU A 588 -25.11 -0.58 -8.80
C LEU A 588 -24.37 -1.70 -9.56
N GLU A 589 -24.86 -2.92 -9.43
CA GLU A 589 -24.30 -4.10 -10.07
C GLU A 589 -25.39 -4.77 -10.91
N ILE A 590 -25.12 -4.95 -12.19
CA ILE A 590 -26.02 -5.67 -13.11
C ILE A 590 -25.24 -6.87 -13.61
N GLU A 591 -25.62 -8.06 -13.16
CA GLU A 591 -24.94 -9.29 -13.58
C GLU A 591 -25.28 -9.63 -15.02
N LEU A 592 -24.38 -10.32 -15.71
CA LEU A 592 -24.80 -11.05 -16.90
C LEU A 592 -25.60 -12.28 -16.45
N PRO A 593 -26.61 -12.70 -17.22
CA PRO A 593 -27.24 -13.99 -16.99
C PRO A 593 -26.15 -15.07 -16.99
N ASP A 594 -26.23 -16.02 -16.07
CA ASP A 594 -25.43 -17.23 -16.18
C ASP A 594 -25.84 -17.90 -17.50
N ASN A 595 -25.02 -17.74 -18.53
CA ASN A 595 -25.14 -18.58 -19.71
C ASN A 595 -24.91 -20.00 -19.19
N GLU A 596 -25.94 -20.84 -19.19
CA GLU A 596 -25.81 -22.27 -18.95
C GLU A 596 -24.78 -22.81 -19.97
N GLN A 597 -23.51 -22.89 -19.55
CA GLN A 597 -22.40 -23.42 -20.33
C GLN A 597 -22.19 -24.89 -20.03
#